data_AF-A0A9W8M1U4-F1
#
_entry.id   AF-A0A9W8M1U4-F1
#
_cell.length_a   1.000
_cell.length_b   1.000
_cell.length_c   1.000
_cell.angle_alpha   90.00
_cell.angle_beta   90.00
_cell.angle_gamma   90.00
#
_symmetry.space_group_name_H-M   'P 1'
#
loop_
_entity.id
_entity.type
_entity.pdbx_description
1 polymer ?
#
loop_
_entity_poly.entity_id
_entity_poly.type
_entity_poly.pdbx_seq_one_letter_code
_entity_poly.pdbx_strand_id
1 'polypeptide(L)'
;MTSNSRRTYMTRDAIASRLFHTEAPSDLFNHPSMVSAMKSCILVKKVGRSLGFPCRTISTAQLLVHRVHIFQPSASFSKYSSSDLGAACLLVAAKMEETIKKLRDILTHSYLLFTKSEDSEFEPQSVPTSVTDKMRASVLSAEQFILDAIGFDFRTTHPHLLYTKLAKMSGVSNQIALSGWLILSDTFFTTLPIQYPAVVMAAGSLALAWNLELEPKGTSRFVIRALASHSSDSRHTSPHRSHNGRDSRSSRNPYNAGRNGSAGTSRKLPRKRPMQSLDMAINWWTDFGVATEDMQGFVRQIVDFYLLFFNSAMAPPEYMERHKMGLPSKEMSQRINQWRMNLVPLFSTK
;
A
#
# COMPACT_ATOMS: atom_id res chain seq x y z
N MET A 1 25.01 15.84 9.64
CA MET A 1 24.19 14.76 10.22
C MET A 1 22.84 15.33 10.63
N THR A 2 21.89 15.44 9.70
CA THR A 2 20.56 15.97 10.00
C THR A 2 19.75 14.88 10.69
N SER A 3 19.22 15.23 11.86
CA SER A 3 18.29 14.43 12.66
C SER A 3 17.07 14.04 11.83
N ASN A 4 17.14 12.88 11.20
CA ASN A 4 16.05 12.28 10.42
C ASN A 4 15.10 11.66 11.46
N SER A 5 14.28 12.49 12.10
CA SER A 5 13.16 12.03 12.93
C SER A 5 12.30 11.12 12.06
N ARG A 6 12.48 9.79 12.20
CA ARG A 6 11.96 8.76 11.31
C ARG A 6 10.43 8.75 11.37
N ARG A 7 9.79 9.63 10.59
CA ARG A 7 8.36 9.60 10.40
C ARG A 7 8.02 8.32 9.66
N THR A 8 7.19 7.47 10.28
CA THR A 8 6.68 6.23 9.68
C THR A 8 5.93 6.51 8.37
N TYR A 9 5.34 7.69 8.23
CA TYR A 9 4.59 8.16 7.07
C TYR A 9 5.12 9.48 6.53
N MET A 10 4.96 9.73 5.23
CA MET A 10 5.44 10.92 4.54
C MET A 10 4.35 11.56 3.70
N THR A 11 4.27 12.89 3.69
CA THR A 11 3.32 13.60 2.82
C THR A 11 3.69 13.43 1.36
N ARG A 12 2.70 13.55 0.47
CA ARG A 12 2.92 13.52 -0.99
C ARG A 12 3.98 14.54 -1.42
N ASP A 13 3.93 15.75 -0.88
CA ASP A 13 4.91 16.80 -1.17
C ASP A 13 6.32 16.41 -0.71
N ALA A 14 6.46 15.79 0.46
CA ALA A 14 7.75 15.34 0.96
C ALA A 14 8.34 14.17 0.16
N ILE A 15 7.48 13.36 -0.49
CA ILE A 15 7.91 12.34 -1.46
C ILE A 15 8.34 13.04 -2.75
N ALA A 16 7.54 13.98 -3.24
CA ALA A 16 7.83 14.69 -4.47
C ALA A 16 9.13 15.51 -4.37
N SER A 17 9.35 16.27 -3.29
CA SER A 17 10.61 17.01 -3.06
C SER A 17 11.84 16.11 -2.93
N ARG A 18 11.68 14.81 -2.65
CA ARG A 18 12.81 13.85 -2.67
C ARG A 18 13.08 13.31 -4.06
N LEU A 19 12.04 13.09 -4.85
CA LEU A 19 12.15 12.55 -6.21
C LEU A 19 12.53 13.63 -7.22
N PHE A 20 12.00 14.84 -7.05
CA PHE A 20 12.23 15.99 -7.89
C PHE A 20 13.08 17.01 -7.12
N HIS A 21 14.23 17.37 -7.68
CA HIS A 21 15.09 18.44 -7.14
C HIS A 21 14.56 19.86 -7.45
N THR A 22 13.46 19.94 -8.21
CA THR A 22 12.73 21.14 -8.64
C THR A 22 11.23 20.98 -8.30
N GLU A 23 10.39 21.98 -8.61
CA GLU A 23 8.95 21.92 -8.33
C GLU A 23 8.32 20.59 -8.77
N ALA A 24 7.55 19.99 -7.87
CA ALA A 24 6.93 18.70 -8.05
C ALA A 24 5.91 18.75 -9.21
N PRO A 25 6.07 17.95 -10.28
CA PRO A 25 5.00 17.80 -11.25
C PRO A 25 3.76 17.19 -10.59
N SER A 26 2.60 17.50 -11.18
CA SER A 26 1.30 16.97 -10.73
C SER A 26 1.27 15.43 -10.72
N ASP A 27 1.99 14.80 -11.65
CA ASP A 27 2.04 13.34 -11.81
C ASP A 27 3.35 12.73 -11.29
N LEU A 28 3.26 12.09 -10.11
CA LEU A 28 4.36 11.33 -9.50
C LEU A 28 4.68 10.06 -10.30
N PHE A 29 3.69 9.48 -10.99
CA PHE A 29 3.77 8.14 -11.57
C PHE A 29 4.72 8.06 -12.77
N ASN A 30 4.86 9.14 -13.53
CA ASN A 30 5.76 9.17 -14.70
C ASN A 30 7.23 9.36 -14.35
N HIS A 31 7.57 9.68 -13.09
CA HIS A 31 8.97 9.80 -12.70
C HIS A 31 9.69 8.46 -12.91
N PRO A 32 10.91 8.43 -13.48
CA PRO A 32 11.64 7.18 -13.73
C PRO A 32 11.63 6.27 -12.51
N SER A 33 11.85 6.83 -11.30
CA SER A 33 11.78 6.13 -10.00
C SER A 33 10.50 5.38 -9.75
N MET A 34 9.37 5.99 -10.04
CA MET A 34 8.09 5.33 -9.84
C MET A 34 7.82 4.27 -10.93
N VAL A 35 8.34 4.47 -12.14
CA VAL A 35 8.27 3.46 -13.21
C VAL A 35 9.10 2.21 -12.86
N SER A 36 10.33 2.36 -12.36
CA SER A 36 11.13 1.20 -11.90
C SER A 36 10.52 0.54 -10.65
N ALA A 37 10.01 1.34 -9.71
CA ALA A 37 9.31 0.82 -8.54
C ALA A 37 8.11 -0.03 -8.95
N MET A 38 7.32 0.44 -9.92
CA MET A 38 6.20 -0.31 -10.48
C MET A 38 6.65 -1.66 -11.08
N LYS A 39 7.68 -1.66 -11.94
CA LYS A 39 8.23 -2.89 -12.54
C LYS A 39 8.68 -3.89 -11.46
N SER A 40 9.36 -3.39 -10.43
CA SER A 40 9.81 -4.20 -9.28
C SER A 40 8.63 -4.76 -8.49
N CYS A 41 7.58 -3.96 -8.25
CA CYS A 41 6.35 -4.39 -7.59
C CYS A 41 5.60 -5.47 -8.36
N ILE A 42 5.55 -5.39 -9.69
CA ILE A 42 4.95 -6.42 -10.55
C ILE A 42 5.69 -7.74 -10.38
N LEU A 43 7.03 -7.69 -10.40
CA LEU A 43 7.87 -8.86 -10.15
C LEU A 43 7.63 -9.45 -8.76
N VAL A 44 7.64 -8.62 -7.73
CA VAL A 44 7.34 -9.03 -6.35
C VAL A 44 5.99 -9.73 -6.25
N LYS A 45 4.95 -9.20 -6.90
CA LYS A 45 3.60 -9.78 -6.85
C LYS A 45 3.54 -11.12 -7.59
N LYS A 46 4.12 -11.21 -8.80
CA LYS A 46 4.14 -12.43 -9.62
C LYS A 46 4.95 -13.55 -8.96
N VAL A 47 6.22 -13.27 -8.63
CA VAL A 47 7.13 -14.22 -7.97
C VAL A 47 6.61 -14.60 -6.59
N GLY A 48 6.13 -13.61 -5.83
CA GLY A 48 5.54 -13.79 -4.52
C GLY A 48 4.39 -14.80 -4.51
N ARG A 49 3.44 -14.64 -5.44
CA ARG A 49 2.31 -15.56 -5.60
C ARG A 49 2.74 -16.94 -6.09
N SER A 50 3.60 -17.00 -7.10
CA SER A 50 4.09 -18.26 -7.68
C SER A 50 4.81 -19.12 -6.65
N LEU A 51 5.54 -18.51 -5.72
CA LEU A 51 6.17 -19.21 -4.61
C LEU A 51 5.23 -19.49 -3.43
N GLY A 52 4.00 -18.98 -3.42
CA GLY A 52 3.09 -19.14 -2.28
C GLY A 52 3.50 -18.34 -1.04
N PHE A 53 4.08 -17.16 -1.21
CA PHE A 53 4.24 -16.22 -0.09
C PHE A 53 2.88 -15.69 0.38
N PRO A 54 2.68 -15.49 1.70
CA PRO A 54 1.46 -14.87 2.16
C PRO A 54 1.41 -13.39 1.75
N CYS A 55 0.19 -12.86 1.69
CA CYS A 55 -0.05 -11.49 1.24
C CYS A 55 0.75 -10.44 2.03
N ARG A 56 0.93 -10.65 3.34
CA ARG A 56 1.74 -9.76 4.20
C ARG A 56 3.20 -9.63 3.71
N THR A 57 3.83 -10.72 3.30
CA THR A 57 5.21 -10.73 2.81
C THR A 57 5.32 -9.99 1.48
N ILE A 58 4.38 -10.23 0.59
CA ILE A 58 4.33 -9.55 -0.71
C ILE A 58 4.13 -8.04 -0.50
N SER A 59 3.21 -7.65 0.37
CA SER A 59 2.95 -6.24 0.71
C SER A 59 4.15 -5.56 1.37
N THR A 60 4.86 -6.24 2.27
CA THR A 60 6.12 -5.74 2.84
C THR A 60 7.17 -5.55 1.76
N ALA A 61 7.34 -6.50 0.84
CA ALA A 61 8.28 -6.37 -0.26
C ALA A 61 7.95 -5.19 -1.18
N GLN A 62 6.68 -4.98 -1.53
CA GLN A 62 6.25 -3.81 -2.32
C GLN A 62 6.48 -2.48 -1.57
N LEU A 63 6.23 -2.44 -0.26
CA LEU A 63 6.55 -1.28 0.58
C LEU A 63 8.06 -0.97 0.57
N LEU A 64 8.92 -2.00 0.67
CA LEU A 64 10.37 -1.84 0.61
C LEU A 64 10.83 -1.28 -0.74
N VAL A 65 10.25 -1.78 -1.85
CA VAL A 65 10.51 -1.25 -3.20
C VAL A 65 10.29 0.26 -3.24
N HIS A 66 9.14 0.73 -2.77
CA HIS A 66 8.83 2.17 -2.77
C HIS A 66 9.76 2.97 -1.85
N ARG A 67 10.08 2.44 -0.65
CA ARG A 67 11.03 3.10 0.27
C ARG A 67 12.39 3.30 -0.37
N VAL A 68 12.93 2.28 -1.02
CA VAL A 68 14.25 2.36 -1.69
C VAL A 68 14.23 3.40 -2.81
N HIS A 69 13.20 3.37 -3.64
CA HIS A 69 13.05 4.31 -4.77
C HIS A 69 12.83 5.77 -4.33
N ILE A 70 12.32 6.00 -3.12
CA ILE A 70 12.09 7.35 -2.56
C ILE A 70 13.29 7.83 -1.73
N PHE A 71 13.95 6.96 -0.98
CA PHE A 71 15.09 7.35 -0.13
C PHE A 71 16.42 7.34 -0.88
N GLN A 72 16.54 6.59 -1.97
CA GLN A 72 17.74 6.54 -2.81
C GLN A 72 17.42 6.69 -4.32
N PRO A 73 16.81 7.82 -4.76
CA PRO A 73 16.30 7.96 -6.13
C PRO A 73 17.40 7.92 -7.20
N SER A 74 18.55 8.55 -6.96
CA SER A 74 19.63 8.67 -7.95
C SER A 74 20.49 7.40 -8.06
N ALA A 75 20.80 6.75 -6.93
CA ALA A 75 21.66 5.56 -6.90
C ALA A 75 20.94 4.27 -7.35
N SER A 76 19.62 4.19 -7.12
CA SER A 76 18.84 2.97 -7.39
C SER A 76 18.58 2.75 -8.88
N PHE A 77 18.53 3.81 -9.71
CA PHE A 77 18.26 3.71 -11.16
C PHE A 77 19.37 3.05 -11.95
N SER A 78 20.61 3.39 -11.60
CA SER A 78 21.76 3.02 -12.40
C SER A 78 22.43 1.74 -11.91
N LYS A 79 22.22 1.35 -10.64
CA LYS A 79 23.02 0.30 -10.01
C LYS A 79 22.42 -1.10 -10.11
N TYR A 80 21.10 -1.22 -10.02
CA TYR A 80 20.42 -2.52 -9.98
C TYR A 80 19.23 -2.55 -10.93
N SER A 81 19.00 -3.70 -11.56
CA SER A 81 17.79 -3.90 -12.37
C SER A 81 16.54 -3.92 -11.48
N SER A 82 15.37 -3.56 -12.02
CA SER A 82 14.09 -3.68 -11.31
C SER A 82 13.83 -5.12 -10.85
N SER A 83 14.34 -6.11 -11.59
CA SER A 83 14.24 -7.53 -11.22
C SER A 83 15.10 -7.87 -10.02
N ASP A 84 16.35 -7.41 -9.99
CA ASP A 84 17.24 -7.64 -8.85
C ASP A 84 16.70 -6.96 -7.59
N LEU A 85 16.22 -5.72 -7.71
CA LEU A 85 15.61 -4.99 -6.59
C LEU A 85 14.34 -5.68 -6.09
N GLY A 86 13.46 -6.14 -7.00
CA GLY A 86 12.26 -6.86 -6.60
C GLY A 86 12.56 -8.19 -5.91
N ALA A 87 13.51 -8.98 -6.42
CA ALA A 87 13.94 -10.23 -5.80
C ALA A 87 14.59 -10.00 -4.42
N ALA A 88 15.44 -8.98 -4.31
CA ALA A 88 16.08 -8.61 -3.06
C ALA A 88 15.07 -8.09 -2.03
N CYS A 89 14.09 -7.26 -2.43
CA CYS A 89 13.01 -6.81 -1.55
C CYS A 89 12.17 -7.99 -1.05
N LEU A 90 11.91 -9.00 -1.89
CA LEU A 90 11.20 -10.21 -1.48
C LEU A 90 12.01 -11.04 -0.48
N LEU A 91 13.33 -11.15 -0.67
CA LEU A 91 14.23 -11.81 0.27
C LEU A 91 14.23 -11.11 1.64
N VAL A 92 14.38 -9.78 1.66
CA VAL A 92 14.35 -8.98 2.90
C VAL A 92 12.99 -9.09 3.58
N ALA A 93 11.89 -8.94 2.84
CA ALA A 93 10.54 -9.07 3.39
C ALA A 93 10.27 -10.47 3.95
N ALA A 94 10.76 -11.52 3.31
CA ALA A 94 10.61 -12.89 3.79
C ALA A 94 11.29 -13.11 5.14
N LYS A 95 12.43 -12.45 5.38
CA LYS A 95 13.09 -12.44 6.70
C LYS A 95 12.29 -11.62 7.70
N MET A 96 11.82 -10.43 7.33
CA MET A 96 11.02 -9.57 8.21
C MET A 96 9.70 -10.20 8.68
N GLU A 97 9.06 -11.00 7.83
CA GLU A 97 7.72 -11.57 8.06
C GLU A 97 7.74 -13.05 8.48
N GLU A 98 8.95 -13.59 8.76
CA GLU A 98 9.19 -14.98 9.14
C GLU A 98 8.61 -15.99 8.15
N THR A 99 8.84 -15.76 6.85
CA THR A 99 8.40 -16.62 5.74
C THR A 99 9.53 -16.96 4.79
N ILE A 100 10.72 -17.24 5.33
CA ILE A 100 11.96 -17.41 4.56
C ILE A 100 11.81 -18.51 3.50
N LYS A 101 12.25 -18.22 2.28
CA LYS A 101 12.45 -19.19 1.18
C LYS A 101 13.88 -19.13 0.69
N LYS A 102 14.33 -20.17 -0.01
CA LYS A 102 15.69 -20.21 -0.55
C LYS A 102 15.83 -19.14 -1.64
N LEU A 103 16.96 -18.42 -1.65
CA LEU A 103 17.25 -17.42 -2.68
C LEU A 103 17.19 -18.02 -4.08
N ARG A 104 17.72 -19.24 -4.26
CA ARG A 104 17.66 -19.95 -5.55
C ARG A 104 16.22 -20.02 -6.08
N ASP A 105 15.25 -20.40 -5.23
CA ASP A 105 13.86 -20.54 -5.65
C ASP A 105 13.26 -19.20 -6.10
N ILE A 106 13.59 -18.10 -5.38
CA ILE A 106 13.22 -16.73 -5.77
C ILE A 106 13.79 -16.39 -7.15
N LEU A 107 15.07 -16.66 -7.39
CA LEU A 107 15.74 -16.37 -8.66
C LEU A 107 15.21 -17.23 -9.81
N THR A 108 14.98 -18.53 -9.57
CA THR A 108 14.41 -19.47 -10.53
C THR A 108 13.02 -19.01 -10.97
N HIS A 109 12.13 -18.70 -10.02
CA HIS A 109 10.78 -18.22 -10.34
C HIS A 109 10.83 -16.84 -11.04
N SER A 110 11.72 -15.95 -10.60
CA SER A 110 11.92 -14.66 -11.26
C SER A 110 12.38 -14.81 -12.71
N TYR A 111 13.30 -15.72 -13.00
CA TYR A 111 13.77 -15.98 -14.36
C TYR A 111 12.65 -16.55 -15.23
N LEU A 112 11.95 -17.60 -14.76
CA LEU A 112 10.90 -18.25 -15.53
C LEU A 112 9.75 -17.28 -15.89
N LEU A 113 9.29 -16.49 -14.92
CA LEU A 113 8.13 -15.61 -15.11
C LEU A 113 8.40 -14.39 -16.01
N PHE A 114 9.67 -14.08 -16.28
CA PHE A 114 10.07 -12.88 -17.03
C PHE A 114 10.90 -13.19 -18.29
N THR A 115 11.33 -14.43 -18.50
CA THR A 115 12.08 -14.84 -19.70
C THR A 115 11.35 -15.87 -20.53
N LYS A 116 10.49 -16.72 -19.94
CA LYS A 116 9.68 -17.68 -20.71
C LYS A 116 8.34 -17.05 -21.15
N SER A 117 7.82 -17.50 -22.29
CA SER A 117 6.45 -17.18 -22.70
C SER A 117 5.44 -17.77 -21.71
N GLU A 118 4.24 -17.18 -21.59
CA GLU A 118 3.22 -17.71 -20.67
C GLU A 118 2.72 -19.11 -21.07
N ASP A 119 2.83 -19.45 -22.36
CA ASP A 119 2.48 -20.77 -22.88
C ASP A 119 3.55 -21.84 -22.61
N SER A 120 4.72 -21.42 -22.14
CA SER A 120 5.78 -22.36 -21.77
C SER A 120 5.45 -23.06 -20.45
N GLU A 121 5.81 -24.34 -20.37
CA GLU A 121 5.64 -25.10 -19.13
C GLU A 121 6.46 -24.49 -17.99
N PHE A 122 5.79 -24.30 -16.85
CA PHE A 122 6.40 -23.75 -15.65
C PHE A 122 7.19 -24.86 -14.92
N GLU A 123 8.43 -25.06 -15.34
CA GLU A 123 9.33 -26.07 -14.77
C GLU A 123 10.53 -25.44 -14.03
N PRO A 124 10.46 -25.23 -12.70
CA PRO A 124 11.57 -24.72 -11.89
C PRO A 124 12.87 -25.53 -12.02
N GLN A 125 12.76 -26.85 -12.17
CA GLN A 125 13.91 -27.75 -12.28
C GLN A 125 14.66 -27.61 -13.61
N SER A 126 14.00 -27.05 -14.65
CA SER A 126 14.62 -26.81 -15.96
C SER A 126 15.63 -25.67 -15.95
N VAL A 127 15.65 -24.82 -14.91
CA VAL A 127 16.54 -23.65 -14.85
C VAL A 127 17.95 -24.07 -14.40
N PRO A 128 18.98 -23.88 -15.24
CA PRO A 128 20.35 -24.24 -14.87
C PRO A 128 20.86 -23.42 -13.70
N THR A 129 21.65 -24.05 -12.82
CA THR A 129 22.26 -23.38 -11.66
C THR A 129 23.13 -22.19 -12.04
N SER A 130 23.83 -22.29 -13.17
CA SER A 130 24.67 -21.22 -13.71
C SER A 130 23.90 -19.92 -14.00
N VAL A 131 22.60 -19.99 -14.33
CA VAL A 131 21.74 -18.82 -14.51
C VAL A 131 21.47 -18.15 -13.16
N THR A 132 21.05 -18.92 -12.16
CA THR A 132 20.76 -18.40 -10.82
C THR A 132 22.02 -17.85 -10.13
N ASP A 133 23.19 -18.46 -10.37
CA ASP A 133 24.45 -18.03 -9.75
C ASP A 133 24.91 -16.67 -10.29
N LYS A 134 24.70 -16.39 -11.59
CA LYS A 134 24.99 -15.08 -12.18
C LYS A 134 24.14 -13.96 -11.55
N MET A 135 22.89 -14.23 -11.23
CA MET A 135 21.98 -13.25 -10.60
C MET A 135 22.26 -13.08 -9.10
N ARG A 136 22.75 -14.14 -8.44
CA ARG A 136 22.91 -14.21 -6.98
C ARG A 136 23.72 -13.05 -6.40
N ALA A 137 24.87 -12.74 -7.01
CA ALA A 137 25.75 -11.68 -6.50
C ALA A 137 25.08 -10.30 -6.56
N SER A 138 24.36 -9.99 -7.64
CA SER A 138 23.62 -8.73 -7.80
C SER A 138 22.53 -8.60 -6.73
N VAL A 139 21.73 -9.66 -6.53
CA VAL A 139 20.61 -9.66 -5.57
C VAL A 139 21.09 -9.56 -4.12
N LEU A 140 22.20 -10.22 -3.76
CA LEU A 140 22.79 -10.10 -2.42
C LEU A 140 23.38 -8.70 -2.18
N SER A 141 23.97 -8.09 -3.21
CA SER A 141 24.42 -6.69 -3.12
C SER A 141 23.23 -5.72 -2.99
N ALA A 142 22.15 -5.95 -3.74
CA ALA A 142 20.92 -5.18 -3.64
C ALA A 142 20.25 -5.34 -2.27
N GLU A 143 20.29 -6.53 -1.65
CA GLU A 143 19.81 -6.74 -0.29
C GLU A 143 20.50 -5.80 0.71
N GLN A 144 21.83 -5.71 0.67
CA GLN A 144 22.59 -4.80 1.54
C GLN A 144 22.18 -3.34 1.31
N PHE A 145 22.08 -2.94 0.05
CA PHE A 145 21.62 -1.60 -0.33
C PHE A 145 20.22 -1.28 0.19
N ILE A 146 19.29 -2.25 0.16
CA ILE A 146 17.93 -2.06 0.68
C ILE A 146 17.95 -1.82 2.20
N LEU A 147 18.73 -2.60 2.95
CA LEU A 147 18.84 -2.47 4.40
C LEU A 147 19.37 -1.09 4.81
N ASP A 148 20.38 -0.59 4.10
CA ASP A 148 20.93 0.74 4.28
C ASP A 148 19.91 1.83 3.92
N ALA A 149 19.21 1.67 2.79
CA ALA A 149 18.21 2.63 2.30
C ALA A 149 17.04 2.81 3.27
N ILE A 150 16.59 1.73 3.92
CA ILE A 150 15.52 1.81 4.95
C ILE A 150 16.05 2.16 6.34
N GLY A 151 17.37 2.33 6.51
CA GLY A 151 18.01 2.63 7.80
C GLY A 151 17.72 1.57 8.86
N PHE A 152 17.63 0.30 8.45
CA PHE A 152 17.27 -0.85 9.29
C PHE A 152 15.93 -0.67 10.04
N ASP A 153 14.98 0.09 9.48
CA ASP A 153 13.63 0.22 10.04
C ASP A 153 12.70 -0.90 9.54
N PHE A 154 12.61 -1.95 10.35
CA PHE A 154 11.82 -3.15 10.06
C PHE A 154 10.35 -3.06 10.47
N ARG A 155 9.86 -1.90 10.92
CA ARG A 155 8.46 -1.77 11.34
C ARG A 155 7.53 -1.85 10.13
N THR A 156 6.60 -2.81 10.16
CA THR A 156 5.55 -3.00 9.14
C THR A 156 4.18 -3.04 9.80
N THR A 157 3.19 -2.49 9.09
CA THR A 157 1.77 -2.54 9.49
C THR A 157 0.95 -3.00 8.32
N HIS A 158 0.13 -4.03 8.52
CA HIS A 158 -0.62 -4.68 7.44
C HIS A 158 -2.09 -4.26 7.44
N PRO A 159 -2.60 -3.60 6.37
CA PRO A 159 -3.99 -3.17 6.31
C PRO A 159 -4.99 -4.32 6.09
N HIS A 160 -4.53 -5.46 5.56
CA HIS A 160 -5.38 -6.60 5.18
C HIS A 160 -6.24 -7.16 6.33
N LEU A 161 -5.64 -7.37 7.51
CA LEU A 161 -6.39 -7.89 8.66
C LEU A 161 -7.44 -6.88 9.15
N LEU A 162 -7.10 -5.59 9.13
CA LEU A 162 -7.99 -4.52 9.51
C LEU A 162 -9.15 -4.41 8.51
N TYR A 163 -8.86 -4.48 7.22
CA TYR A 163 -9.85 -4.53 6.16
C TYR A 163 -10.86 -5.67 6.36
N THR A 164 -10.38 -6.90 6.62
CA THR A 164 -11.28 -8.04 6.87
C THR A 164 -12.20 -7.80 8.07
N LYS A 165 -11.72 -7.11 9.12
CA LYS A 165 -12.56 -6.74 10.27
C LYS A 165 -13.60 -5.69 9.88
N LEU A 166 -13.19 -4.63 9.18
CA LEU A 166 -14.09 -3.57 8.73
C LEU A 166 -15.18 -4.10 7.78
N ALA A 167 -14.82 -4.93 6.81
CA ALA A 167 -15.78 -5.54 5.87
C ALA A 167 -16.80 -6.44 6.58
N LYS A 168 -16.40 -7.14 7.65
CA LYS A 168 -17.32 -7.93 8.49
C LYS A 168 -18.22 -7.03 9.34
N MET A 169 -17.70 -5.93 9.86
CA MET A 169 -18.45 -4.95 10.66
C MET A 169 -19.52 -4.23 9.85
N SER A 170 -19.25 -3.98 8.57
CA SER A 170 -20.16 -3.26 7.68
C SER A 170 -21.27 -4.11 7.08
N GLY A 171 -21.19 -5.45 7.19
CA GLY A 171 -22.22 -6.34 6.66
C GLY A 171 -22.39 -6.27 5.13
N VAL A 172 -21.37 -5.78 4.41
CA VAL A 172 -21.42 -5.60 2.96
C VAL A 172 -21.47 -6.94 2.22
N SER A 173 -21.96 -6.92 0.98
CA SER A 173 -21.97 -8.11 0.13
C SER A 173 -20.54 -8.62 -0.13
N ASN A 174 -20.42 -9.92 -0.43
CA ASN A 174 -19.13 -10.54 -0.75
C ASN A 174 -18.46 -9.85 -1.95
N GLN A 175 -19.26 -9.44 -2.94
CA GLN A 175 -18.76 -8.70 -4.10
C GLN A 175 -18.09 -7.37 -3.72
N ILE A 176 -18.71 -6.57 -2.85
CA ILE A 176 -18.11 -5.31 -2.36
C ILE A 176 -16.85 -5.60 -1.55
N ALA A 177 -16.90 -6.59 -0.67
CA ALA A 177 -15.75 -7.00 0.15
C ALA A 177 -14.57 -7.48 -0.71
N LEU A 178 -14.83 -8.18 -1.82
CA LEU A 178 -13.82 -8.61 -2.76
C LEU A 178 -13.26 -7.42 -3.56
N SER A 179 -14.12 -6.55 -4.09
CA SER A 179 -13.70 -5.34 -4.81
C SER A 179 -12.79 -4.47 -3.95
N GLY A 180 -13.14 -4.21 -2.69
CA GLY A 180 -12.30 -3.43 -1.79
C GLY A 180 -11.01 -4.13 -1.40
N TRP A 181 -10.99 -5.47 -1.34
CA TRP A 181 -9.75 -6.24 -1.11
C TRP A 181 -8.78 -6.10 -2.29
N LEU A 182 -9.31 -6.12 -3.51
CA LEU A 182 -8.53 -5.90 -4.74
C LEU A 182 -7.98 -4.48 -4.78
N ILE A 183 -8.82 -3.47 -4.52
CA ILE A 183 -8.39 -2.06 -4.42
C ILE A 183 -7.29 -1.91 -3.38
N LEU A 184 -7.46 -2.50 -2.18
CA LEU A 184 -6.45 -2.46 -1.14
C LEU A 184 -5.14 -3.11 -1.59
N SER A 185 -5.22 -4.26 -2.25
CA SER A 185 -4.05 -4.94 -2.80
C SER A 185 -3.31 -4.09 -3.82
N ASP A 186 -4.04 -3.32 -4.63
CA ASP A 186 -3.49 -2.49 -5.69
C ASP A 186 -2.83 -1.21 -5.17
N THR A 187 -3.20 -0.75 -3.97
CA THR A 187 -2.51 0.38 -3.31
C THR A 187 -1.00 0.17 -3.18
N PHE A 188 -0.54 -1.08 -3.08
CA PHE A 188 0.88 -1.42 -2.96
C PHE A 188 1.67 -1.25 -4.26
N PHE A 189 1.02 -0.98 -5.39
CA PHE A 189 1.68 -0.51 -6.62
C PHE A 189 1.97 1.00 -6.63
N THR A 190 1.50 1.71 -5.61
CA THR A 190 1.63 3.17 -5.47
C THR A 190 2.41 3.54 -4.21
N THR A 191 2.67 4.83 -4.02
CA THR A 191 3.30 5.34 -2.79
C THR A 191 2.35 5.46 -1.60
N LEU A 192 1.07 5.09 -1.75
CA LEU A 192 0.06 5.16 -0.67
C LEU A 192 0.47 4.45 0.64
N PRO A 193 1.14 3.28 0.64
CA PRO A 193 1.59 2.64 1.88
C PRO A 193 2.63 3.45 2.68
N ILE A 194 3.28 4.42 2.05
CA ILE A 194 4.22 5.35 2.69
C ILE A 194 3.50 6.64 3.12
N GLN A 195 2.41 6.99 2.46
CA GLN A 195 1.64 8.20 2.76
C GLN A 195 0.66 8.01 3.91
N TYR A 196 -0.03 6.88 3.95
CA TYR A 196 -1.20 6.69 4.81
C TYR A 196 -1.05 5.52 5.78
N PRO A 197 -1.64 5.62 6.99
CA PRO A 197 -1.71 4.50 7.91
C PRO A 197 -2.65 3.42 7.41
N ALA A 198 -2.44 2.20 7.92
CA ALA A 198 -3.19 1.01 7.51
C ALA A 198 -4.72 1.16 7.67
N VAL A 199 -5.18 1.94 8.65
CA VAL A 199 -6.61 2.22 8.86
C VAL A 199 -7.21 3.07 7.75
N VAL A 200 -6.49 4.09 7.26
CA VAL A 200 -6.93 4.92 6.14
C VAL A 200 -6.99 4.08 4.87
N MET A 201 -5.96 3.25 4.61
CA MET A 201 -5.96 2.38 3.44
C MET A 201 -7.12 1.38 3.47
N ALA A 202 -7.32 0.69 4.59
CA ALA A 202 -8.39 -0.28 4.74
C ALA A 202 -9.79 0.36 4.62
N ALA A 203 -10.01 1.48 5.31
CA ALA A 203 -11.28 2.18 5.28
C ALA A 203 -11.56 2.80 3.91
N GLY A 204 -10.56 3.44 3.31
CA GLY A 204 -10.66 4.07 1.99
C GLY A 204 -10.96 3.05 0.89
N SER A 205 -10.29 1.90 0.89
CA SER A 205 -10.57 0.83 -0.09
C SER A 205 -11.99 0.26 0.06
N LEU A 206 -12.47 0.07 1.29
CA LEU A 206 -13.84 -0.40 1.52
C LEU A 206 -14.88 0.65 1.12
N ALA A 207 -14.64 1.92 1.47
CA ALA A 207 -15.54 3.01 1.15
C ALA A 207 -15.60 3.25 -0.37
N LEU A 208 -14.47 3.20 -1.08
CA LEU A 208 -14.44 3.28 -2.54
C LEU A 208 -15.20 2.11 -3.18
N ALA A 209 -14.94 0.88 -2.75
CA ALA A 209 -15.63 -0.31 -3.27
C ALA A 209 -17.15 -0.25 -3.08
N TRP A 210 -17.60 0.20 -1.90
CA TRP A 210 -19.03 0.40 -1.64
C TRP A 210 -19.64 1.40 -2.62
N ASN A 211 -18.99 2.55 -2.82
CA ASN A 211 -19.51 3.60 -3.71
C ASN A 211 -19.48 3.21 -5.20
N LEU A 212 -18.57 2.32 -5.62
CA LEU A 212 -18.53 1.80 -6.99
C LEU A 212 -19.72 0.90 -7.33
N GLU A 213 -20.34 0.27 -6.32
CA GLU A 213 -21.52 -0.60 -6.49
C GLU A 213 -22.84 0.15 -6.28
N LEU A 214 -22.81 1.42 -5.84
CA LEU A 214 -24.00 2.25 -5.70
C LEU A 214 -24.35 2.94 -7.02
N GLU A 215 -25.65 3.16 -7.26
CA GLU A 215 -26.09 4.08 -8.31
C GLU A 215 -25.54 5.50 -8.06
N PRO A 216 -25.28 6.31 -9.11
CA PRO A 216 -24.67 7.64 -8.96
C PRO A 216 -25.37 8.55 -7.95
N LYS A 217 -26.70 8.44 -7.85
CA LYS A 217 -27.55 9.21 -6.91
C LYS A 217 -27.35 8.82 -5.43
N GLY A 218 -26.91 7.58 -5.17
CA GLY A 218 -26.61 7.07 -3.83
C GLY A 218 -25.15 7.29 -3.39
N THR A 219 -24.29 7.78 -4.29
CA THR A 219 -22.87 8.02 -4.00
C THR A 219 -22.72 9.00 -2.84
N SER A 220 -21.90 8.63 -1.85
CA SER A 220 -21.72 9.46 -0.67
C SER A 220 -21.04 10.79 -1.03
N ARG A 221 -21.47 11.86 -0.35
CA ARG A 221 -20.98 13.24 -0.57
C ARG A 221 -19.46 13.35 -0.39
N PHE A 222 -18.83 12.47 0.40
CA PHE A 222 -17.38 12.50 0.60
C PHE A 222 -16.62 12.14 -0.69
N VAL A 223 -17.09 11.15 -1.45
CA VAL A 223 -16.49 10.72 -2.71
C VAL A 223 -16.66 11.80 -3.76
N ILE A 224 -17.87 12.33 -3.85
CA ILE A 224 -18.19 13.46 -4.73
C ILE A 224 -17.22 14.61 -4.45
N ARG A 225 -17.00 14.99 -3.19
CA ARG A 225 -16.02 16.02 -2.82
C ARG A 225 -14.57 15.64 -3.14
N ALA A 226 -14.17 14.39 -2.92
CA ALA A 226 -12.82 13.92 -3.25
C ALA A 226 -12.51 14.11 -4.74
N LEU A 227 -13.50 13.88 -5.61
CA LEU A 227 -13.40 14.00 -7.06
C LEU A 227 -13.66 15.43 -7.58
N ALA A 228 -14.50 16.23 -6.90
CA ALA A 228 -14.87 17.60 -7.31
C ALA A 228 -13.78 18.65 -7.10
N SER A 229 -12.86 18.44 -6.16
CA SER A 229 -11.90 19.45 -5.71
C SER A 229 -10.80 19.77 -6.73
N HIS A 230 -11.01 19.48 -8.03
CA HIS A 230 -10.16 19.91 -9.13
C HIS A 230 -10.67 21.20 -9.82
N SER A 231 -11.82 21.73 -9.42
CA SER A 231 -12.38 22.94 -10.05
C SER A 231 -11.93 24.26 -9.39
N SER A 232 -11.35 24.23 -8.18
CA SER A 232 -10.99 25.44 -7.42
C SER A 232 -9.99 25.07 -6.33
N ASP A 233 -9.03 25.96 -6.05
CA ASP A 233 -8.08 25.92 -4.92
C ASP A 233 -6.76 25.14 -5.09
N SER A 234 -5.94 25.66 -6.00
CA SER A 234 -4.52 25.89 -5.73
C SER A 234 -4.36 27.12 -4.80
N ARG A 235 -4.75 27.03 -3.52
CA ARG A 235 -4.42 28.05 -2.50
C ARG A 235 -4.66 27.49 -1.08
N HIS A 236 -3.56 27.18 -0.39
CA HIS A 236 -3.35 27.02 1.07
C HIS A 236 -4.43 26.33 1.94
N THR A 237 -4.09 25.36 2.79
CA THR A 237 -3.51 25.63 4.13
C THR A 237 -2.92 24.34 4.73
N SER A 238 -1.69 24.44 5.25
CA SER A 238 -1.11 23.44 6.16
C SER A 238 -1.74 23.53 7.54
N PRO A 239 -2.05 22.42 8.22
CA PRO A 239 -2.11 22.40 9.67
C PRO A 239 -0.80 21.86 10.22
N HIS A 240 0.10 22.79 10.57
CA HIS A 240 1.08 22.56 11.63
C HIS A 240 0.32 22.26 12.94
N ARG A 241 0.64 21.13 13.59
CA ARG A 241 0.52 21.04 15.04
C ARG A 241 1.69 20.26 15.64
N SER A 242 2.74 21.01 15.96
CA SER A 242 3.75 20.61 16.93
C SER A 242 3.08 20.49 18.30
N HIS A 243 3.04 19.29 18.88
CA HIS A 243 2.71 19.14 20.28
C HIS A 243 3.95 19.48 21.12
N ASN A 244 4.12 20.76 21.42
CA ASN A 244 4.97 21.22 22.51
C ASN A 244 4.13 21.18 23.79
N GLY A 245 4.29 20.12 24.58
CA GLY A 245 3.84 20.05 25.97
C GLY A 245 5.07 19.95 26.85
N ARG A 246 5.49 21.07 27.43
CA ARG A 246 6.24 21.05 28.70
C ARG A 246 5.24 20.59 29.76
N ASP A 247 5.57 19.57 30.54
CA ASP A 247 5.21 19.57 31.95
C ASP A 247 6.07 18.61 32.79
N SER A 248 6.79 19.26 33.72
CA SER A 248 7.02 18.90 35.12
C SER A 248 7.20 17.41 35.52
N ARG A 249 8.43 17.16 35.99
CA ARG A 249 8.84 16.00 36.79
C ARG A 249 7.94 15.84 38.04
N SER A 250 7.40 14.64 38.23
CA SER A 250 7.09 14.10 39.57
C SER A 250 7.23 12.59 39.54
N SER A 251 8.38 12.13 40.05
CA SER A 251 8.66 10.76 40.43
C SER A 251 7.73 10.35 41.58
N ARG A 252 7.01 9.24 41.43
CA ARG A 252 6.57 8.41 42.57
C ARG A 252 6.40 6.96 42.13
N ASN A 253 7.38 6.17 42.54
CA ASN A 253 7.44 4.72 42.52
C ASN A 253 6.53 4.14 43.63
N PRO A 254 5.67 3.15 43.37
CA PRO A 254 5.07 2.37 44.44
C PRO A 254 5.26 0.86 44.20
N TYR A 255 6.43 0.34 44.57
CA TYR A 255 6.55 -1.05 45.02
C TYR A 255 6.68 -1.02 46.54
N ASN A 256 5.56 -1.04 47.26
CA ASN A 256 5.49 -1.77 48.53
C ASN A 256 4.09 -1.89 49.12
N ALA A 257 3.93 -3.03 49.82
CA ALA A 257 2.96 -3.36 50.84
C ALA A 257 1.57 -3.88 50.41
N GLY A 258 1.22 -5.05 50.94
CA GLY A 258 -0.15 -5.33 51.35
C GLY A 258 -0.74 -6.69 50.96
N ARG A 259 -0.23 -7.77 51.57
CA ARG A 259 -0.98 -9.03 51.73
C ARG A 259 -2.27 -8.72 52.50
N ASN A 260 -3.43 -9.08 51.95
CA ASN A 260 -4.59 -9.56 52.72
C ASN A 260 -5.59 -10.23 51.76
N GLY A 261 -5.89 -11.50 52.05
CA GLY A 261 -6.89 -12.27 51.32
C GLY A 261 -8.31 -11.92 51.74
N SER A 262 -9.24 -12.01 50.79
CA SER A 262 -10.67 -12.17 51.06
C SER A 262 -11.39 -12.74 49.83
N ALA A 263 -12.43 -13.49 50.12
CA ALA A 263 -13.15 -14.47 49.31
C ALA A 263 -13.65 -14.00 47.93
N GLY A 264 -13.76 -14.97 47.04
CA GLY A 264 -14.14 -14.80 45.65
C GLY A 264 -15.57 -14.30 45.45
N THR A 265 -15.70 -13.45 44.44
CA THR A 265 -16.96 -13.26 43.72
C THR A 265 -16.59 -13.20 42.24
N SER A 266 -17.07 -14.18 41.47
CA SER A 266 -16.81 -14.30 40.03
C SER A 266 -17.43 -13.10 39.31
N ARG A 267 -16.61 -12.07 39.08
CA ARG A 267 -16.99 -10.86 38.35
C ARG A 267 -17.07 -11.24 36.88
N LYS A 268 -18.28 -11.60 36.41
CA LYS A 268 -18.56 -11.82 34.99
C LYS A 268 -18.03 -10.61 34.21
N LEU A 269 -17.04 -10.85 33.35
CA LEU A 269 -16.59 -9.89 32.34
C LEU A 269 -17.83 -9.35 31.60
N PRO A 270 -17.93 -8.04 31.34
CA PRO A 270 -19.07 -7.49 30.63
C PRO A 270 -19.19 -8.18 29.28
N ARG A 271 -20.38 -8.74 29.00
CA ARG A 271 -20.73 -9.29 27.69
C ARG A 271 -20.33 -8.27 26.62
N LYS A 272 -19.48 -8.67 25.67
CA LYS A 272 -19.18 -7.85 24.48
C LYS A 272 -20.51 -7.40 23.90
N ARG A 273 -20.75 -6.08 23.87
CA ARG A 273 -21.91 -5.52 23.14
C ARG A 273 -21.86 -6.07 21.72
N PRO A 274 -23.00 -6.46 21.12
CA PRO A 274 -23.02 -6.82 19.71
C PRO A 274 -22.40 -5.67 18.93
N MET A 275 -21.44 -6.01 18.07
CA MET A 275 -20.72 -5.04 17.25
C MET A 275 -21.76 -4.31 16.41
N GLN A 276 -21.96 -3.02 16.66
CA GLN A 276 -22.93 -2.23 15.90
C GLN A 276 -22.55 -2.30 14.41
N SER A 277 -23.55 -2.56 13.57
CA SER A 277 -23.41 -2.53 12.11
C SER A 277 -22.87 -1.17 11.70
N LEU A 278 -21.82 -1.15 10.89
CA LEU A 278 -21.25 0.10 10.38
C LEU A 278 -22.20 0.71 9.34
N ASP A 279 -22.62 1.95 9.55
CA ASP A 279 -23.40 2.67 8.54
C ASP A 279 -22.47 3.25 7.46
N MET A 280 -22.46 2.61 6.30
CA MET A 280 -21.62 2.98 5.16
C MET A 280 -22.04 4.30 4.47
N ALA A 281 -23.22 4.84 4.78
CA ALA A 281 -23.72 6.08 4.17
C ALA A 281 -23.14 7.35 4.82
N ILE A 282 -22.70 7.25 6.08
CA ILE A 282 -22.10 8.34 6.85
C ILE A 282 -20.57 8.27 6.84
N ASN A 283 -19.91 9.25 7.48
CA ASN A 283 -18.46 9.29 7.63
C ASN A 283 -17.96 8.34 8.72
N TRP A 284 -18.35 7.06 8.68
CA TRP A 284 -18.09 6.07 9.72
C TRP A 284 -16.60 5.88 10.08
N TRP A 285 -15.68 6.25 9.19
CA TRP A 285 -14.25 6.20 9.45
C TRP A 285 -13.81 7.14 10.59
N THR A 286 -14.59 8.19 10.90
CA THR A 286 -14.29 9.09 12.02
C THR A 286 -14.31 8.37 13.37
N ASP A 287 -15.10 7.31 13.50
CA ASP A 287 -15.18 6.50 14.72
C ASP A 287 -13.87 5.73 14.97
N PHE A 288 -13.05 5.57 13.93
CA PHE A 288 -11.71 4.98 13.98
C PHE A 288 -10.59 6.03 14.01
N GLY A 289 -10.93 7.30 14.25
CA GLY A 289 -9.96 8.40 14.31
C GLY A 289 -9.36 8.79 12.97
N VAL A 290 -10.02 8.44 11.86
CA VAL A 290 -9.57 8.79 10.51
C VAL A 290 -10.16 10.15 10.11
N ALA A 291 -9.30 11.06 9.66
CA ALA A 291 -9.70 12.35 9.12
C ALA A 291 -10.36 12.20 7.73
N THR A 292 -11.34 13.04 7.42
CA THR A 292 -12.04 12.97 6.13
C THR A 292 -11.13 13.42 4.98
N GLU A 293 -10.19 14.32 5.27
CA GLU A 293 -9.17 14.83 4.36
C GLU A 293 -8.24 13.70 3.92
N ASP A 294 -7.82 12.84 4.85
CA ASP A 294 -6.97 11.68 4.55
C ASP A 294 -7.71 10.66 3.67
N MET A 295 -8.99 10.43 3.95
CA MET A 295 -9.84 9.55 3.12
C MET A 295 -9.99 10.09 1.70
N GLN A 296 -10.26 11.39 1.56
CA GLN A 296 -10.36 12.03 0.24
C GLN A 296 -9.03 11.99 -0.51
N GLY A 297 -7.92 12.30 0.17
CA GLY A 297 -6.58 12.24 -0.39
C GLY A 297 -6.17 10.84 -0.83
N PHE A 298 -6.52 9.82 -0.04
CA PHE A 298 -6.31 8.41 -0.41
C PHE A 298 -7.16 8.00 -1.61
N VAL A 299 -8.48 8.25 -1.57
CA VAL A 299 -9.42 7.84 -2.62
C VAL A 299 -9.08 8.51 -3.95
N ARG A 300 -8.75 9.80 -3.95
CA ARG A 300 -8.33 10.51 -5.15
C ARG A 300 -7.11 9.85 -5.80
N GLN A 301 -6.07 9.61 -5.01
CA GLN A 301 -4.82 9.06 -5.53
C GLN A 301 -4.94 7.63 -6.05
N ILE A 302 -5.76 6.77 -5.43
CA ILE A 302 -5.99 5.42 -5.95
C ILE A 302 -6.87 5.44 -7.21
N VAL A 303 -7.83 6.36 -7.31
CA VAL A 303 -8.61 6.56 -8.54
C VAL A 303 -7.73 7.08 -9.68
N ASP A 304 -6.92 8.11 -9.42
CA ASP A 304 -5.95 8.64 -10.39
C ASP A 304 -5.00 7.53 -10.87
N PHE A 305 -4.52 6.70 -9.96
CA PHE A 305 -3.72 5.53 -10.30
C PHE A 305 -4.44 4.63 -11.31
N TYR A 306 -5.68 4.21 -11.04
CA TYR A 306 -6.41 3.35 -11.98
C TYR A 306 -6.68 4.00 -13.34
N LEU A 307 -6.89 5.32 -13.38
CA LEU A 307 -7.12 6.08 -14.61
C LEU A 307 -5.83 6.28 -15.42
N LEU A 308 -4.68 6.43 -14.77
CA LEU A 308 -3.38 6.64 -15.41
C LEU A 308 -2.67 5.33 -15.74
N PHE A 309 -2.86 4.27 -14.95
CA PHE A 309 -2.09 3.04 -15.05
C PHE A 309 -2.19 2.38 -16.44
N PHE A 310 -3.39 2.33 -17.04
CA PHE A 310 -3.59 1.74 -18.38
C PHE A 310 -3.38 2.73 -19.54
N ASN A 311 -3.29 4.02 -19.24
CA ASN A 311 -3.11 5.08 -20.24
C ASN A 311 -1.66 5.58 -20.33
N SER A 312 -0.80 5.17 -19.40
CA SER A 312 0.60 5.60 -19.32
C SER A 312 1.55 4.53 -19.88
N ALA A 313 2.75 4.96 -20.26
CA ALA A 313 3.86 4.07 -20.65
C ALA A 313 4.35 3.14 -19.52
N MET A 314 3.71 3.17 -18.34
CA MET A 314 4.03 2.35 -17.18
C MET A 314 3.58 0.90 -17.33
N ALA A 315 2.49 0.65 -18.05
CA ALA A 315 2.06 -0.69 -18.40
C ALA A 315 2.81 -1.10 -19.68
N PRO A 316 3.85 -1.94 -19.62
CA PRO A 316 4.51 -2.34 -20.84
C PRO A 316 3.50 -3.14 -21.68
N PRO A 317 3.48 -3.01 -23.02
CA PRO A 317 2.46 -3.62 -23.88
C PRO A 317 2.38 -5.14 -23.70
N GLU A 318 3.50 -5.80 -23.40
CA GLU A 318 3.56 -7.22 -23.04
C GLU A 318 2.71 -7.59 -21.81
N TYR A 319 2.39 -6.65 -20.93
CA TYR A 319 1.65 -6.84 -19.67
C TYR A 319 0.18 -6.45 -19.78
N MET A 320 -0.22 -5.72 -20.84
CA MET A 320 -1.59 -5.21 -21.01
C MET A 320 -2.62 -6.29 -21.38
N GLU A 321 -2.17 -7.41 -21.94
CA GLU A 321 -2.99 -8.58 -22.32
C GLU A 321 -3.11 -9.62 -21.18
N ARG A 322 -2.23 -9.56 -20.16
CA ARG A 322 -1.96 -10.68 -19.25
C ARG A 322 -2.70 -10.54 -17.92
N HIS A 323 -4.01 -10.79 -17.96
CA HIS A 323 -4.92 -10.51 -16.86
C HIS A 323 -4.90 -11.48 -15.66
N LYS A 324 -3.95 -12.42 -15.58
CA LYS A 324 -4.06 -13.54 -14.62
C LYS A 324 -3.16 -13.44 -13.38
N MET A 325 -2.06 -12.69 -13.40
CA MET A 325 -1.14 -12.66 -12.26
C MET A 325 -0.49 -11.29 -12.01
N GLY A 326 -1.00 -10.58 -11.00
CA GLY A 326 -0.23 -9.60 -10.25
C GLY A 326 -0.19 -8.17 -10.81
N LEU A 327 -1.12 -7.80 -11.69
CA LEU A 327 -1.36 -6.40 -12.11
C LEU A 327 -2.69 -5.90 -11.54
N PRO A 328 -2.85 -4.58 -11.38
CA PRO A 328 -4.18 -3.97 -11.22
C PRO A 328 -5.13 -4.42 -12.32
N SER A 329 -6.40 -4.61 -12.00
CA SER A 329 -7.39 -5.12 -12.95
C SER A 329 -7.82 -4.06 -13.98
N LYS A 330 -7.73 -4.37 -15.28
CA LYS A 330 -8.24 -3.51 -16.37
C LYS A 330 -9.74 -3.33 -16.25
N GLU A 331 -10.45 -4.37 -15.85
CA GLU A 331 -11.88 -4.32 -15.55
C GLU A 331 -12.16 -3.32 -14.41
N MET A 332 -11.38 -3.33 -13.33
CA MET A 332 -11.55 -2.37 -12.23
C MET A 332 -11.31 -0.93 -12.71
N SER A 333 -10.27 -0.69 -13.51
CA SER A 333 -10.04 0.63 -14.11
C SER A 333 -11.18 1.08 -15.01
N GLN A 334 -11.73 0.19 -15.85
CA GLN A 334 -12.88 0.49 -16.71
C GLN A 334 -14.11 0.84 -15.87
N ARG A 335 -14.39 0.05 -14.82
CA ARG A 335 -15.49 0.30 -13.88
C ARG A 335 -15.34 1.66 -13.19
N ILE A 336 -14.14 1.99 -12.70
CA ILE A 336 -13.85 3.29 -12.07
C ILE A 336 -14.03 4.43 -13.07
N ASN A 337 -13.56 4.26 -14.31
CA ASN A 337 -13.72 5.28 -15.34
C ASN A 337 -15.19 5.52 -15.71
N GLN A 338 -15.96 4.44 -15.91
CA GLN A 338 -17.40 4.52 -16.20
C GLN A 338 -18.15 5.19 -15.05
N TRP A 339 -17.86 4.78 -13.82
CA TRP A 339 -18.45 5.37 -12.63
C TRP A 339 -18.10 6.87 -12.50
N ARG A 340 -16.84 7.26 -12.75
CA ARG A 340 -16.43 8.68 -12.78
C ARG A 340 -17.22 9.48 -13.81
N MET A 341 -17.39 8.96 -15.02
CA MET A 341 -18.17 9.64 -16.07
C MET A 341 -19.64 9.82 -15.67
N ASN A 342 -20.23 8.87 -14.95
CA ASN A 342 -21.60 8.95 -14.44
C ASN A 342 -21.76 9.99 -13.31
N LEU A 343 -20.67 10.38 -12.64
CA LEU A 343 -20.68 11.43 -11.63
C LEU A 343 -20.55 12.84 -12.22
N VAL A 344 -20.05 13.00 -13.46
CA VAL A 344 -19.86 14.30 -14.14
C VAL A 344 -21.13 15.16 -14.16
N PRO A 345 -22.33 14.64 -14.47
CA PRO A 345 -23.56 15.43 -14.44
C PRO A 345 -23.90 16.01 -13.07
N LEU A 346 -23.50 15.36 -11.98
CA LEU A 346 -23.72 15.84 -10.61
C LEU A 346 -22.78 16.99 -10.21
N PHE A 347 -21.65 17.14 -10.92
CA PHE A 347 -20.74 18.27 -10.72
C PHE A 347 -21.13 19.49 -11.55
N SER A 348 -21.91 19.29 -12.63
CA SER A 348 -22.33 20.36 -13.55
C SER A 348 -23.61 21.08 -13.12
N THR A 349 -24.34 20.56 -12.12
CA THR A 349 -25.48 21.24 -11.49
C THR A 349 -25.02 22.03 -10.26
N LYS A 350 -24.41 23.18 -10.51
CA LYS A 350 -24.26 24.26 -9.53
C LYS A 350 -24.47 25.61 -10.18
#